data_AF-A0A6C0PCG9-F1
#
_entry.id   AF-A0A6C0PCG9-F1
#
_cell.length_a   1.000
_cell.length_b   1.000
_cell.length_c   1.000
_cell.angle_alpha   90.00
_cell.angle_beta   90.00
_cell.angle_gamma   90.00
#
_symmetry.space_group_name_H-M   'P 1'
#
loop_
_entity.id
_entity.type
_entity.pdbx_description
1 polymer ?
#
loop_
_entity_poly.entity_id
_entity_poly.type
_entity_poly.pdbx_seq_one_letter_code
_entity_poly.pdbx_strand_id
1 'polypeptide(L)'
;MLPALGQIGLSPDRTKRHIWSRSIGDHQLLVEYRPNMSTKERSFFWLRWESSTGAVDPGGLDRILADWFFTTSQYAETTVNWLQAFIDQLDFRPLHGYKESSPKIWSKEEKGHHFSFYPVKDLYYFEVRNREVKKAIQHQKFSLWLDELKHNLLGYERPDDQISFDMVG
;
A
#
# COMPACT_ATOMS: atom_id res chain seq x y z
N MET A 1 2.13 14.04 19.74
CA MET A 1 2.73 13.02 18.86
C MET A 1 2.00 11.71 19.17
N LEU A 2 1.30 11.13 18.19
CA LEU A 2 0.13 10.26 18.35
C LEU A 2 0.32 9.07 19.33
N PRO A 3 -0.23 9.13 20.56
CA PRO A 3 -0.28 7.97 21.47
C PRO A 3 -1.01 6.77 20.83
N ALA A 4 -1.89 7.06 19.87
CA ALA A 4 -2.66 6.12 19.05
C ALA A 4 -1.81 5.04 18.36
N LEU A 5 -0.61 5.39 17.87
CA LEU A 5 0.23 4.42 17.16
C LEU A 5 0.74 3.33 18.12
N GLY A 6 1.05 3.69 19.37
CA GLY A 6 1.41 2.71 20.40
C GLY A 6 0.28 1.74 20.75
N GLN A 7 -0.98 2.18 20.67
CA GLN A 7 -2.15 1.33 20.99
C GLN A 7 -2.35 0.18 19.99
N ILE A 8 -1.91 0.36 18.74
CA ILE A 8 -1.92 -0.69 17.71
C ILE A 8 -0.60 -1.44 17.63
N GLY A 9 0.25 -1.36 18.66
CA GLY A 9 1.51 -2.09 18.72
C GLY A 9 2.60 -1.58 17.77
N LEU A 10 2.43 -0.38 17.18
CA LEU A 10 3.49 0.25 16.41
C LEU A 10 4.55 0.82 17.36
N SER A 11 5.77 0.32 17.23
CA SER A 11 6.92 0.78 17.98
C SER A 11 7.70 1.82 17.17
N PRO A 12 8.10 2.95 17.76
CA PRO A 12 8.92 3.93 17.05
C PRO A 12 10.28 3.35 16.68
N ASP A 13 10.77 3.68 15.49
CA ASP A 13 12.13 3.37 15.08
C ASP A 13 13.11 4.15 15.97
N ARG A 14 14.13 3.45 16.49
CA ARG A 14 15.11 4.03 17.42
C ARG A 14 16.13 4.94 16.73
N THR A 15 16.29 4.77 15.42
CA THR A 15 17.31 5.42 14.59
C THR A 15 16.73 6.47 13.66
N LYS A 16 15.47 6.31 13.23
CA LYS A 16 14.79 7.20 12.28
C LYS A 16 13.61 7.90 12.95
N ARG A 17 13.61 9.24 12.89
CA ARG A 17 12.47 10.04 13.36
C ARG A 17 11.26 9.80 12.45
N HIS A 18 10.06 9.85 13.03
CA HIS A 18 8.80 9.76 12.30
C HIS A 18 8.52 8.42 11.62
N ILE A 19 9.24 7.37 12.02
CA ILE A 19 9.00 6.01 11.54
C ILE A 19 8.55 5.15 12.71
N TRP A 20 7.55 4.32 12.45
CA TRP A 20 7.10 3.29 13.35
C TRP A 20 7.01 1.96 12.62
N SER A 21 7.14 0.87 13.37
CA SER A 21 7.01 -0.47 12.81
C SER A 21 6.25 -1.42 13.72
N ARG A 22 5.59 -2.41 13.12
CA ARG A 22 4.95 -3.53 13.81
C ARG A 22 5.15 -4.80 13.01
N SER A 23 5.67 -5.83 13.68
CA SER A 23 5.79 -7.16 13.10
C SER A 23 4.55 -8.00 13.38
N ILE A 24 4.16 -8.83 12.40
CA ILE A 24 3.08 -9.81 12.50
C ILE A 24 3.57 -11.06 11.78
N GLY A 25 3.93 -12.11 12.54
CA GLY A 25 4.63 -13.26 11.98
C GLY A 25 5.92 -12.81 11.30
N ASP A 26 6.09 -13.19 10.03
CA ASP A 26 7.27 -12.87 9.23
C ASP A 26 7.17 -11.52 8.49
N HIS A 27 6.02 -10.86 8.61
CA HIS A 27 5.73 -9.58 7.96
C HIS A 27 5.95 -8.39 8.89
N GLN A 28 6.20 -7.22 8.31
CA GLN A 28 6.40 -5.97 9.03
C GLN A 28 5.66 -4.82 8.33
N LEU A 29 4.81 -4.12 9.09
CA LEU A 29 4.28 -2.82 8.68
C LEU A 29 5.26 -1.74 9.11
N LEU A 30 5.69 -0.93 8.16
CA LEU A 30 6.42 0.32 8.36
C LEU A 30 5.50 1.50 8.06
N VAL A 31 5.47 2.45 8.98
CA VAL A 31 4.67 3.66 8.90
C VAL A 31 5.58 4.85 9.03
N GLU A 32 5.63 5.69 8.01
CA GLU A 32 6.46 6.90 7.99
C GLU A 32 5.56 8.14 7.87
N TYR A 33 5.68 9.05 8.84
CA TYR A 33 5.02 10.35 8.79
C TYR A 33 5.84 11.35 7.98
N ARG A 34 5.17 12.14 7.14
CA ARG A 34 5.79 13.08 6.20
C ARG A 34 5.58 14.53 6.64
N PRO A 35 6.35 15.06 7.61
CA PRO A 35 6.11 16.37 8.21
C PRO A 35 6.09 17.52 7.19
N ASN A 36 6.95 17.46 6.17
CA ASN A 36 7.05 18.51 5.15
C ASN A 36 5.86 18.54 4.18
N MET A 37 5.03 17.50 4.17
CA MET A 37 3.81 17.43 3.36
C MET A 37 2.56 17.69 4.20
N SER A 38 2.66 17.51 5.52
CA SER A 38 1.57 17.65 6.47
C SER A 38 1.31 19.11 6.84
N THR A 39 0.04 19.43 7.04
CA THR A 39 -0.43 20.71 7.58
C THR A 39 -1.08 20.49 8.95
N LYS A 40 -1.64 21.53 9.56
CA LYS A 40 -2.40 21.38 10.80
C LYS A 40 -3.68 20.56 10.60
N GLU A 41 -4.23 20.63 9.39
CA GLU A 41 -5.49 20.02 9.00
C GLU A 41 -5.28 18.61 8.45
N ARG A 42 -4.12 18.29 7.88
CA ARG A 42 -3.87 17.01 7.20
C ARG A 42 -2.53 16.40 7.55
N SER A 43 -2.54 15.13 7.91
CA SER A 43 -1.32 14.35 8.14
C SER A 43 -1.08 13.35 7.02
N PHE A 44 0.11 13.39 6.42
CA PHE A 44 0.52 12.48 5.36
C PHE A 44 1.39 11.35 5.87
N PHE A 45 1.06 10.14 5.43
CA PHE A 45 1.79 8.93 5.78
C PHE A 45 2.14 8.08 4.57
N TRP A 46 3.31 7.48 4.67
CA TRP A 46 3.83 6.45 3.80
C TRP A 46 3.74 5.12 4.53
N LEU A 47 3.10 4.14 3.91
CA LEU A 47 2.94 2.80 4.46
C LEU A 47 3.68 1.79 3.59
N ARG A 48 4.42 0.90 4.24
CA ARG A 48 5.10 -0.20 3.56
C ARG A 48 4.89 -1.50 4.32
N TRP A 49 4.48 -2.54 3.61
CA TRP A 49 4.29 -3.88 4.17
C TRP A 49 5.31 -4.84 3.59
N GLU A 50 6.31 -5.20 4.40
CA GLU A 50 7.45 -6.03 4.03
C GLU A 50 7.32 -7.44 4.60
N SER A 51 8.04 -8.41 4.03
CA SER A 51 8.22 -9.76 4.59
C SER A 51 9.69 -10.11 4.56
N SER A 52 10.17 -10.76 5.61
CA SER A 52 11.57 -11.21 5.72
C SER A 52 11.82 -12.57 5.05
N THR A 53 10.77 -13.35 4.79
CA THR A 53 10.87 -14.76 4.35
C THR A 53 10.19 -15.07 3.02
N GLY A 54 9.47 -14.13 2.38
CA GLY A 54 8.84 -14.36 1.08
C GLY A 54 7.59 -13.52 0.81
N ALA A 55 6.59 -14.10 0.14
CA ALA A 55 5.38 -13.40 -0.28
C ALA A 55 4.63 -12.67 0.86
N VAL A 56 4.00 -11.54 0.53
CA VAL A 56 3.03 -10.87 1.41
C VAL A 56 1.73 -11.68 1.49
N ASP A 57 1.30 -11.98 2.72
CA ASP A 57 -0.05 -12.46 3.02
C ASP A 57 -1.07 -11.31 2.83
N PRO A 58 -2.00 -11.39 1.86
CA PRO A 58 -3.05 -10.38 1.70
C PRO A 58 -3.97 -10.27 2.92
N GLY A 59 -4.29 -11.39 3.58
CA GLY A 59 -5.20 -11.38 4.73
C GLY A 59 -4.62 -10.61 5.92
N GLY A 60 -3.33 -10.80 6.18
CA GLY A 60 -2.57 -10.02 7.14
C GLY A 60 -2.50 -8.53 6.78
N LEU A 61 -2.28 -8.19 5.50
CA LEU A 61 -2.25 -6.81 5.02
C LEU A 61 -3.59 -6.09 5.23
N ASP A 62 -4.70 -6.71 4.87
CA ASP A 62 -6.03 -6.09 4.98
C ASP A 62 -6.38 -5.78 6.43
N ARG A 63 -6.13 -6.75 7.31
CA ARG A 63 -6.37 -6.60 8.74
C ARG A 63 -5.51 -5.48 9.33
N ILE A 64 -4.22 -5.46 9.03
CA ILE A 64 -3.33 -4.46 9.63
C ILE A 64 -3.58 -3.05 9.09
N LEU A 65 -3.94 -2.92 7.81
CA LEU A 65 -4.36 -1.64 7.24
C LEU A 65 -5.69 -1.20 7.86
N ALA A 66 -6.68 -2.08 8.00
CA ALA A 66 -7.95 -1.74 8.65
C ALA A 66 -7.74 -1.26 10.10
N ASP A 67 -6.95 -1.99 10.90
CA ASP A 67 -6.63 -1.61 12.28
C ASP A 67 -5.92 -0.24 12.34
N TRP A 68 -4.98 0.00 11.43
CA TRP A 68 -4.22 1.24 11.36
C TRP A 68 -5.10 2.43 10.97
N PHE A 69 -5.90 2.30 9.91
CA PHE A 69 -6.78 3.35 9.43
C PHE A 69 -7.88 3.66 10.44
N PHE A 70 -8.51 2.63 11.03
CA PHE A 70 -9.50 2.80 12.08
C PHE A 70 -8.91 3.60 13.24
N THR A 71 -7.75 3.19 13.75
CA THR A 71 -7.12 3.83 14.90
C THR A 71 -6.69 5.25 14.60
N THR A 72 -6.00 5.50 13.48
CA THR A 72 -5.51 6.85 13.15
C THR A 72 -6.62 7.85 12.85
N SER A 73 -7.72 7.40 12.24
CA SER A 73 -8.89 8.24 11.97
C SER A 73 -9.54 8.85 13.22
N GLN A 74 -9.39 8.21 14.39
CA GLN A 74 -9.94 8.70 15.65
C GLN A 74 -9.19 9.92 16.20
N TYR A 75 -7.99 10.22 15.70
CA TYR A 75 -7.10 11.24 16.27
C TYR A 75 -6.79 12.39 15.32
N ALA A 76 -6.80 12.17 14.01
CA ALA A 76 -6.55 13.21 13.01
C ALA A 76 -7.08 12.82 11.64
N GLU A 77 -7.42 13.82 10.81
CA GLU A 77 -7.63 13.61 9.37
C GLU A 77 -6.32 13.11 8.75
N THR A 78 -6.33 11.82 8.42
CA THR A 78 -5.14 11.06 8.01
C THR A 78 -5.23 10.73 6.54
N THR A 79 -4.19 11.08 5.78
CA THR A 79 -4.09 10.82 4.34
C THR A 79 -2.90 9.92 4.08
N VAL A 80 -3.14 8.69 3.61
CA VAL A 80 -2.10 7.87 3.01
C VAL A 80 -2.00 8.26 1.53
N ASN A 81 -0.84 8.78 1.14
CA ASN A 81 -0.55 9.19 -0.23
C ASN A 81 0.44 8.27 -0.95
N TRP A 82 1.02 7.32 -0.22
CA TRP A 82 1.84 6.26 -0.77
C TRP A 82 1.68 5.00 0.06
N LEU A 83 1.39 3.91 -0.64
CA LEU A 83 1.33 2.57 -0.06
C LEU A 83 2.14 1.63 -0.95
N GLN A 84 2.98 0.82 -0.32
CA GLN A 84 3.84 -0.15 -0.98
C GLN A 84 3.72 -1.54 -0.34
N ALA A 85 3.65 -2.57 -1.16
CA ALA A 85 3.64 -3.96 -0.75
C ALA A 85 4.61 -4.79 -1.59
N PHE A 86 5.11 -5.88 -0.99
CA PHE A 86 6.06 -6.80 -1.61
C PHE A 86 5.30 -7.94 -2.26
N ILE A 87 5.74 -8.37 -3.44
CA ILE A 87 5.16 -9.50 -4.17
C ILE A 87 6.31 -10.42 -4.56
N ASP A 88 6.18 -11.69 -4.16
CA ASP A 88 7.09 -12.75 -4.54
C ASP A 88 6.56 -13.43 -5.80
N GLN A 89 7.17 -13.11 -6.94
CA GLN A 89 6.96 -13.81 -8.20
C GLN A 89 8.21 -13.67 -9.06
N LEU A 90 8.58 -14.76 -9.74
CA LEU A 90 9.79 -14.86 -10.56
C LEU A 90 9.52 -14.67 -12.05
N ASP A 91 8.32 -15.02 -12.53
CA ASP A 91 7.96 -14.99 -13.95
C ASP A 91 6.67 -14.20 -14.19
N PHE A 92 6.76 -13.22 -15.08
CA PHE A 92 5.70 -12.25 -15.34
C PHE A 92 5.24 -12.30 -16.79
N ARG A 93 3.91 -12.33 -16.97
CA ARG A 93 3.28 -11.95 -18.23
C ARG A 93 3.11 -10.43 -18.29
N PRO A 94 3.02 -9.82 -19.49
CA PRO A 94 2.68 -8.40 -19.61
C PRO A 94 1.41 -8.07 -18.83
N LEU A 95 1.51 -7.08 -17.93
CA LEU A 95 0.42 -6.66 -17.06
C LEU A 95 -0.63 -5.88 -17.84
N HIS A 96 -1.87 -6.40 -17.89
CA HIS A 96 -2.96 -5.74 -18.59
C HIS A 96 -3.21 -4.33 -18.05
N GLY A 97 -3.33 -3.34 -18.94
CA GLY A 97 -3.56 -1.94 -18.58
C GLY A 97 -2.34 -1.20 -18.01
N TYR A 98 -1.20 -1.88 -17.84
CA TYR A 98 0.07 -1.24 -17.50
C TYR A 98 0.92 -1.02 -18.75
N LYS A 99 1.70 0.06 -18.74
CA LYS A 99 2.73 0.34 -19.73
C LYS A 99 4.10 0.02 -19.15
N GLU A 100 4.87 -0.78 -19.87
CA GLU A 100 6.28 -0.99 -19.56
C GLU A 100 7.06 0.27 -19.94
N SER A 101 7.61 0.95 -18.94
CA SER A 101 8.38 2.19 -19.11
C SER A 101 9.89 1.94 -19.25
N SER A 102 10.34 0.80 -18.72
CA SER A 102 11.71 0.31 -18.70
C SER A 102 11.63 -1.21 -18.52
N PRO A 103 12.65 -2.00 -18.89
CA PRO A 103 12.62 -3.45 -18.75
C PRO A 103 12.18 -3.88 -17.34
N LYS A 104 11.10 -4.66 -17.27
CA LYS A 104 10.47 -5.16 -16.03
C LYS A 104 9.89 -4.09 -15.11
N ILE A 105 9.66 -2.87 -15.59
CA ILE A 105 9.06 -1.76 -14.83
C ILE A 105 7.76 -1.34 -15.52
N TRP A 106 6.65 -1.64 -14.85
CA TRP A 106 5.31 -1.39 -15.35
C TRP A 106 4.64 -0.28 -14.56
N SER A 107 3.91 0.58 -15.26
CA SER A 107 3.17 1.68 -14.64
C SER A 107 1.79 1.86 -15.24
N LYS A 108 0.83 2.30 -14.43
CA LYS A 108 -0.54 2.60 -14.85
C LYS A 108 -0.99 3.88 -14.13
N GLU A 109 -1.83 4.65 -14.80
CA GLU A 109 -2.53 5.79 -14.19
C GLU A 109 -4.04 5.55 -14.27
N GLU A 110 -4.72 5.65 -13.13
CA GLU A 110 -6.17 5.52 -13.06
C GLU A 110 -6.76 6.38 -11.95
N LYS A 111 -7.78 7.19 -12.28
CA LYS A 111 -8.60 7.96 -11.31
C LYS A 111 -7.76 8.74 -10.28
N GLY A 112 -6.68 9.40 -10.73
CA GLY A 112 -5.80 10.21 -9.88
C GLY A 112 -4.70 9.44 -9.14
N HIS A 113 -4.64 8.11 -9.30
CA HIS A 113 -3.63 7.25 -8.71
C HIS A 113 -2.60 6.82 -9.75
N HIS A 114 -1.34 6.75 -9.33
CA HIS A 114 -0.23 6.21 -10.12
C HIS A 114 0.20 4.90 -9.49
N PHE A 115 0.12 3.84 -10.28
CA PHE A 115 0.48 2.48 -9.91
C PHE A 115 1.83 2.17 -10.54
N SER A 116 2.75 1.61 -9.76
CA SER A 116 4.03 1.13 -10.29
C SER A 116 4.29 -0.28 -9.80
N PHE A 117 4.87 -1.10 -10.67
CA PHE A 117 5.30 -2.45 -10.38
C PHE A 117 6.71 -2.66 -10.92
N TYR A 118 7.67 -3.00 -10.06
CA TYR A 118 9.09 -3.05 -10.43
C TYR A 118 9.91 -4.00 -9.55
N PRO A 119 11.00 -4.58 -10.08
CA PRO A 119 11.91 -5.41 -9.30
C PRO A 119 12.87 -4.56 -8.46
N VAL A 120 13.20 -5.05 -7.27
CA VAL A 120 14.39 -4.63 -6.51
C VAL A 120 15.02 -5.89 -5.92
N LYS A 121 16.26 -6.18 -6.35
CA LYS A 121 16.94 -7.46 -6.08
C LYS A 121 16.07 -8.63 -6.59
N ASP A 122 15.72 -9.57 -5.72
CA ASP A 122 14.98 -10.80 -6.05
C ASP A 122 13.47 -10.68 -5.81
N LEU A 123 12.97 -9.47 -5.49
CA LEU A 123 11.59 -9.23 -5.11
C LEU A 123 10.95 -8.17 -6.01
N TYR A 124 9.63 -8.21 -6.14
CA TYR A 124 8.86 -7.19 -6.83
C TYR A 124 8.09 -6.30 -5.87
N TYR A 125 8.05 -5.02 -6.20
CA TYR A 125 7.39 -3.98 -5.44
C TYR A 125 6.17 -3.52 -6.19
N PHE A 126 5.03 -3.56 -5.53
CA PHE A 126 3.83 -2.86 -5.96
C PHE A 126 3.67 -1.60 -5.14
N GLU A 127 3.55 -0.46 -5.80
CA GLU A 127 3.26 0.81 -5.15
C GLU A 127 2.06 1.51 -5.78
N VAL A 128 1.31 2.21 -4.91
CA VAL A 128 0.25 3.13 -5.33
C VAL A 128 0.52 4.49 -4.72
N ARG A 129 0.61 5.50 -5.59
CA ARG A 129 0.83 6.90 -5.23
C ARG A 129 -0.42 7.70 -5.56
N ASN A 130 -0.79 8.61 -4.67
CA ASN A 130 -1.76 9.63 -5.02
C ASN A 130 -1.05 10.85 -5.61
N ARG A 131 -1.39 11.22 -6.85
CA ARG A 131 -0.90 12.46 -7.47
C ARG A 131 -1.71 13.68 -7.05
N GLU A 132 -3.00 13.48 -6.79
CA GLU A 132 -3.89 14.52 -6.30
C GLU A 132 -3.95 14.45 -4.77
N VAL A 133 -3.05 15.21 -4.14
CA VAL A 133 -2.90 15.40 -2.67
C VAL A 133 -4.22 15.77 -1.95
N LYS A 134 -5.30 16.04 -2.69
CA LYS A 134 -6.62 16.40 -2.18
C LYS A 134 -7.46 15.23 -1.69
N LYS A 135 -7.25 13.99 -2.14
CA LYS A 135 -8.00 12.80 -1.71
C LYS A 135 -7.07 11.80 -1.03
N ALA A 136 -7.54 11.04 -0.04
CA ALA A 136 -6.74 9.98 0.56
C ALA A 136 -6.88 8.68 -0.24
N ILE A 137 -5.83 7.85 -0.26
CA ILE A 137 -5.98 6.44 -0.66
C ILE A 137 -6.88 5.78 0.40
N GLN A 138 -8.05 5.32 -0.03
CA GLN A 138 -8.92 4.51 0.82
C GLN A 138 -8.28 3.14 0.99
N HIS A 139 -8.06 2.72 2.23
CA HIS A 139 -7.39 1.46 2.53
C HIS A 139 -8.07 0.23 1.92
N GLN A 140 -9.40 0.24 1.88
CA GLN A 140 -10.24 -0.79 1.24
C GLN A 140 -9.95 -0.93 -0.27
N LYS A 141 -9.43 0.11 -0.93
CA LYS A 141 -9.06 0.04 -2.34
C LYS A 141 -7.70 -0.58 -2.56
N PHE A 142 -6.79 -0.48 -1.58
CA PHE A 142 -5.44 -0.99 -1.77
C PHE A 142 -5.38 -2.51 -1.84
N SER A 143 -6.16 -3.19 -0.99
CA SER A 143 -6.29 -4.64 -1.04
C SER A 143 -6.84 -5.12 -2.39
N LEU A 144 -7.91 -4.47 -2.85
CA LEU A 144 -8.51 -4.72 -4.17
C LEU A 144 -7.48 -4.54 -5.31
N TRP A 145 -6.68 -3.46 -5.28
CA TRP A 145 -5.66 -3.26 -6.31
C TRP A 145 -4.53 -4.28 -6.25
N LEU A 146 -4.19 -4.79 -5.06
CA LEU A 146 -3.22 -5.86 -4.90
C LEU A 146 -3.76 -7.19 -5.47
N ASP A 147 -5.04 -7.49 -5.24
CA ASP A 147 -5.70 -8.67 -5.79
C ASP A 147 -5.86 -8.57 -7.32
N GLU A 148 -6.25 -7.41 -7.84
CA GLU A 148 -6.26 -7.13 -9.28
C GLU A 148 -4.88 -7.34 -9.91
N LEU A 149 -3.82 -6.87 -9.25
CA LEU A 149 -2.46 -7.09 -9.72
C LEU A 149 -2.15 -8.59 -9.73
N LYS A 150 -2.39 -9.32 -8.64
CA LYS A 150 -2.16 -10.78 -8.57
C LYS A 150 -2.97 -11.55 -9.62
N HIS A 151 -4.19 -11.13 -9.90
CA HIS A 151 -5.04 -11.72 -10.93
C HIS A 151 -4.46 -11.51 -12.34
N ASN A 152 -4.04 -10.27 -12.65
CA ASN A 152 -3.37 -9.94 -13.91
C ASN A 152 -2.06 -10.70 -14.08
N LEU A 153 -1.32 -10.87 -12.98
CA LEU A 153 -0.06 -11.61 -12.94
C LEU A 153 -0.22 -13.09 -13.31
N LEU A 154 -1.37 -13.70 -13.01
CA LEU A 154 -1.71 -15.06 -13.43
C LEU A 154 -2.13 -15.14 -14.92
N GLY A 155 -2.15 -14.02 -15.63
CA GLY A 155 -2.49 -13.95 -17.05
C GLY A 155 -3.99 -13.83 -17.35
N TYR A 156 -4.79 -13.46 -16.35
CA TYR A 156 -6.20 -13.14 -16.55
C TYR A 156 -6.33 -11.65 -16.91
N GLU A 157 -7.06 -11.33 -17.98
CA GLU A 157 -7.14 -9.95 -18.50
C GLU A 157 -8.11 -9.07 -17.70
N ARG A 158 -9.06 -9.70 -16.98
CA ARG A 158 -9.98 -9.11 -16.00
C ARG A 158 -10.48 -10.22 -15.06
N PRO A 159 -10.90 -9.90 -13.82
CA PRO A 159 -11.94 -10.69 -13.18
C PRO A 159 -13.23 -10.38 -13.92
N ASP A 160 -13.44 -10.97 -15.10
CA ASP A 160 -14.71 -10.81 -15.80
C ASP A 160 -15.82 -11.44 -14.93
N ASP A 161 -16.81 -10.60 -14.62
CA ASP A 161 -18.17 -10.92 -14.19
C ASP A 161 -18.50 -11.26 -12.72
N GLN A 162 -17.75 -10.78 -11.71
CA GLN A 162 -18.30 -10.86 -10.33
C GLN A 162 -17.93 -9.79 -9.32
N ILE A 163 -17.08 -8.81 -9.67
CA ILE A 163 -16.73 -7.73 -8.74
C ILE A 163 -17.21 -6.39 -9.28
N SER A 164 -18.53 -6.24 -9.38
CA SER A 164 -19.17 -4.93 -9.38
C SER A 164 -19.17 -4.39 -7.94
N PHE A 165 -18.01 -3.99 -7.41
CA PHE A 165 -18.00 -3.18 -6.18
C PHE A 165 -18.24 -1.73 -6.55
N ASP A 166 -19.49 -1.43 -6.90
CA ASP A 166 -20.05 -0.11 -6.63
C ASP A 166 -19.99 0.09 -5.11
N MET A 167 -18.92 0.72 -4.62
CA MET A 167 -18.91 1.26 -3.28
C MET A 167 -19.92 2.41 -3.25
N VAL A 168 -21.09 2.13 -2.67
CA VAL A 168 -22.09 3.11 -2.27
C VAL A 168 -21.38 4.23 -1.51
N GLY A 169 -21.60 5.46 -1.96
CA GLY A 169 -20.99 6.69 -1.42
C GLY A 169 -21.49 7.09 -0.04
#